data_AF-A0A7W6RGL3-F1
#
_entry.id   AF-A0A7W6RGL3-F1
#
_cell.length_a   1.000
_cell.length_b   1.000
_cell.length_c   1.000
_cell.angle_alpha   90.00
_cell.angle_beta   90.00
_cell.angle_gamma   90.00
#
_symmetry.space_group_name_H-M   'P 1'
#
loop_
_entity.id
_entity.type
_entity.pdbx_description
1 polymer ?
#
loop_
_entity_poly.entity_id
_entity_poly.type
_entity_poly.pdbx_seq_one_letter_code
_entity_poly.pdbx_strand_id
1 'polypeptide(L)'
;MTPSLAGPLRRLGLPATLLPEGGGPAVACRVVPVDGTEMLTLGTLTLTVARSVWHVRRAEVGTPTAGTLTLGGVGHTIRAGEPVAGDPLGLLWAITTDWGVDVTWTTPGSGDGGSPYDPPDEGLTYTARAAGAGATTLTIVCSGWSSGQVRADDGITVAGATYTATADVAQSLDGMAWVFLNVPITPALSGALSGGETVVFVPAGSSATRTVRAAIADYAASEIMGGVTAGDRRLIVRGGDMETAPTTADIVTLDGTDWSVTTVTALYVGAEVVAWDVQIRR
;
A
#
# COMPACT_ATOMS: atom_id res chain seq x y z
N MET A 1 26.28 26.99 -31.13
CA MET A 1 25.89 25.63 -30.68
C MET A 1 26.50 25.40 -29.32
N THR A 2 25.69 25.43 -28.28
CA THR A 2 26.13 25.15 -26.91
C THR A 2 26.28 23.63 -26.78
N PRO A 3 27.47 23.09 -26.46
CA PRO A 3 27.62 21.65 -26.30
C PRO A 3 26.76 21.17 -25.14
N SER A 4 25.91 20.17 -25.41
CA SER A 4 25.08 19.52 -24.39
C SER A 4 25.97 18.79 -23.37
N LEU A 5 25.82 19.14 -22.09
CA LEU A 5 26.48 18.49 -20.95
C LEU A 5 26.01 17.04 -20.71
N ALA A 6 25.07 16.52 -21.50
CA ALA A 6 24.54 15.16 -21.35
C ALA A 6 25.58 14.06 -21.69
N GLY A 7 26.51 14.32 -22.61
CA GLY A 7 27.54 13.36 -23.02
C GLY A 7 28.62 13.06 -21.96
N PRO A 8 29.19 14.08 -21.29
CA PRO A 8 30.18 13.90 -20.23
C PRO A 8 29.62 13.28 -18.94
N LEU A 9 28.39 13.60 -18.55
CA LEU A 9 27.75 13.06 -17.33
C LEU A 9 27.52 11.54 -17.43
N ARG A 10 27.23 11.01 -18.62
CA ARG A 10 27.16 9.55 -18.87
C ARG A 10 28.50 8.83 -18.59
N ARG A 11 29.66 9.51 -18.65
CA ARG A 11 30.98 8.90 -18.41
C ARG A 11 31.45 8.96 -16.96
N LEU A 12 30.87 9.83 -16.14
CA LEU A 12 31.27 10.02 -14.74
C LEU A 12 30.42 9.21 -13.74
N GLY A 13 29.26 8.72 -14.15
CA GLY A 13 28.34 8.00 -13.28
C GLY A 13 27.58 8.89 -12.30
N LEU A 14 26.36 8.47 -11.96
CA LEU A 14 25.48 9.12 -11.01
C LEU A 14 25.94 8.81 -9.58
N PRO A 15 25.95 9.79 -8.67
CA PRO A 15 26.24 9.54 -7.26
C PRO A 15 25.17 8.62 -6.65
N ALA A 16 25.62 7.65 -5.88
CA ALA A 16 24.79 6.64 -5.26
C ALA A 16 25.34 6.24 -3.88
N THR A 17 24.47 5.61 -3.08
CA THR A 17 24.86 5.00 -1.81
C THR A 17 24.41 3.55 -1.78
N LEU A 18 25.30 2.62 -1.46
CA LEU A 18 24.98 1.20 -1.36
C LEU A 18 25.00 0.76 0.12
N LEU A 19 23.91 0.17 0.59
CA LEU A 19 23.73 -0.32 1.96
C LEU A 19 23.51 -1.85 1.94
N PRO A 20 24.43 -2.66 2.51
CA PRO A 20 24.26 -4.12 2.55
C PRO A 20 23.13 -4.56 3.50
N GLU A 21 22.40 -5.62 3.13
CA GLU A 21 21.25 -6.17 3.90
C GLU A 21 21.64 -6.70 5.30
N GLY A 22 22.93 -6.95 5.55
CA GLY A 22 23.45 -7.41 6.85
C GLY A 22 23.86 -6.31 7.84
N GLY A 23 23.52 -5.05 7.61
CA GLY A 23 23.86 -3.94 8.52
C GLY A 23 25.31 -3.45 8.42
N GLY A 24 25.96 -3.63 7.27
CA GLY A 24 27.27 -3.07 6.98
C GLY A 24 27.23 -1.55 6.79
N PRO A 25 28.39 -0.86 6.80
CA PRO A 25 28.43 0.58 6.56
C PRO A 25 27.94 0.92 5.15
N ALA A 26 27.23 2.05 5.03
CA ALA A 26 26.84 2.60 3.74
C ALA A 26 28.07 3.01 2.93
N VAL A 27 28.14 2.60 1.66
CA VAL A 27 29.25 2.86 0.75
C VAL A 27 28.83 3.88 -0.31
N ALA A 28 29.48 5.04 -0.31
CA ALA A 28 29.30 6.02 -1.38
C ALA A 28 29.97 5.53 -2.66
N CYS A 29 29.26 5.52 -3.78
CA CYS A 29 29.75 5.04 -5.07
C CYS A 29 29.16 5.83 -6.24
N ARG A 30 29.65 5.53 -7.44
CA ARG A 30 29.11 6.05 -8.70
C ARG A 30 28.61 4.91 -9.57
N VAL A 31 27.39 5.07 -10.08
CA VAL A 31 26.76 4.09 -10.96
C VAL A 31 26.57 4.62 -12.38
N VAL A 32 26.77 3.77 -13.36
CA VAL A 32 26.51 4.08 -14.77
C VAL A 32 25.30 3.24 -15.22
N PRO A 33 24.23 3.86 -15.73
CA PRO A 33 23.11 3.10 -16.28
C PRO A 33 23.55 2.31 -17.51
N VAL A 34 23.14 1.05 -17.60
CA VAL A 34 23.24 0.25 -18.82
C VAL A 34 21.98 0.48 -19.67
N ASP A 35 22.12 0.49 -21.00
CA ASP A 35 21.00 0.70 -21.92
C ASP A 35 19.81 -0.22 -21.58
N GLY A 36 18.59 0.36 -21.54
CA GLY A 36 17.38 -0.32 -21.06
C GLY A 36 16.93 0.09 -19.66
N THR A 37 17.71 0.90 -18.95
CA THR A 37 17.30 1.55 -17.69
C THR A 37 16.35 2.73 -18.01
N GLU A 38 15.05 2.48 -18.08
CA GLU A 38 14.05 3.54 -18.27
C GLU A 38 13.77 4.22 -16.92
N MET A 39 14.08 5.51 -16.86
CA MET A 39 13.83 6.35 -15.69
C MET A 39 12.61 7.22 -15.98
N LEU A 40 11.56 7.08 -15.18
CA LEU A 40 10.36 7.89 -15.24
C LEU A 40 10.46 9.00 -14.19
N THR A 41 10.55 10.24 -14.64
CA THR A 41 10.51 11.40 -13.75
C THR A 41 9.07 11.91 -13.63
N LEU A 42 8.55 11.96 -12.41
CA LEU A 42 7.22 12.48 -12.06
C LEU A 42 7.40 13.64 -11.09
N GLY A 43 7.43 14.87 -11.60
CA GLY A 43 7.73 16.05 -10.79
C GLY A 43 9.17 16.01 -10.24
N THR A 44 9.34 16.00 -8.92
CA THR A 44 10.65 15.86 -8.24
C THR A 44 11.09 14.40 -8.08
N LEU A 45 10.21 13.44 -8.36
CA LEU A 45 10.45 12.02 -8.19
C LEU A 45 11.11 11.44 -9.45
N THR A 46 12.17 10.65 -9.32
CA THR A 46 12.72 9.87 -10.44
C THR A 46 12.66 8.38 -10.09
N LEU A 47 11.91 7.63 -10.88
CA LEU A 47 11.63 6.21 -10.68
C LEU A 47 12.31 5.38 -11.75
N THR A 48 12.63 4.14 -11.41
CA THR A 48 13.13 3.16 -12.37
C THR A 48 11.99 2.22 -12.77
N VAL A 49 11.62 2.22 -14.05
CA VAL A 49 10.40 1.58 -14.59
C VAL A 49 10.55 0.06 -14.80
N ALA A 50 11.77 -0.47 -14.72
CA ALA A 50 12.04 -1.90 -14.91
C ALA A 50 13.22 -2.39 -14.06
N ARG A 51 13.40 -3.72 -14.01
CA ARG A 51 14.67 -4.33 -13.57
C ARG A 51 15.80 -3.64 -14.32
N SER A 52 16.65 -2.94 -13.59
CA SER A 52 17.69 -2.10 -14.18
C SER A 52 19.06 -2.61 -13.82
N VAL A 53 19.98 -2.44 -14.75
CA VAL A 53 21.36 -2.87 -14.58
C VAL A 53 22.22 -1.62 -14.49
N TRP A 54 22.98 -1.56 -13.41
CA TRP A 54 23.89 -0.47 -13.10
C TRP A 54 25.31 -1.01 -13.06
N HIS A 55 26.23 -0.36 -13.74
CA HIS A 55 27.66 -0.65 -13.58
C HIS A 55 28.25 0.20 -12.47
N VAL A 56 28.94 -0.44 -11.52
CA VAL A 56 29.68 0.22 -10.44
C VAL A 56 31.13 -0.23 -10.46
N ARG A 57 32.03 0.62 -9.99
CA ARG A 57 33.46 0.31 -9.98
C ARG A 57 33.83 -0.57 -8.79
N ARG A 58 34.59 -1.63 -9.05
CA ARG A 58 35.15 -2.51 -7.99
C ARG A 58 36.09 -1.80 -7.02
N ALA A 59 36.68 -0.68 -7.45
CA ALA A 59 37.52 0.15 -6.60
C ALA A 59 36.73 0.95 -5.56
N GLU A 60 35.43 1.16 -5.80
CA GLU A 60 34.55 1.93 -4.90
C GLU A 60 33.71 0.99 -4.03
N VAL A 61 33.29 -0.15 -4.59
CA VAL A 61 32.45 -1.12 -3.91
C VAL A 61 33.13 -2.49 -3.99
N GLY A 62 33.30 -3.14 -2.83
CA GLY A 62 33.66 -4.55 -2.76
C GLY A 62 32.63 -5.45 -3.47
N THR A 63 32.74 -6.78 -3.38
CA THR A 63 31.76 -7.67 -4.01
C THR A 63 30.34 -7.34 -3.51
N PRO A 64 29.43 -6.81 -4.35
CA PRO A 64 28.12 -6.35 -3.89
C PRO A 64 27.24 -7.55 -3.53
N THR A 65 26.72 -7.56 -2.31
CA THR A 65 25.73 -8.52 -1.84
C THR A 65 24.32 -7.92 -1.94
N ALA A 66 23.30 -8.67 -1.50
CA ALA A 66 21.95 -8.13 -1.34
C ALA A 66 21.93 -6.90 -0.40
N GLY A 67 20.98 -6.00 -0.64
CA GLY A 67 20.88 -4.71 0.06
C GLY A 67 20.06 -3.66 -0.68
N THR A 68 20.39 -2.39 -0.45
CA THR A 68 19.72 -1.23 -1.06
C THR A 68 20.72 -0.32 -1.76
N LEU A 69 20.46 0.04 -3.01
CA LEU A 69 21.15 1.10 -3.74
C LEU A 69 20.26 2.36 -3.74
N THR A 70 20.71 3.45 -3.14
CA THR A 70 20.01 4.73 -3.13
C THR A 70 20.52 5.64 -4.25
N LEU A 71 19.64 6.05 -5.17
CA LEU A 71 19.91 6.93 -6.30
C LEU A 71 18.97 8.14 -6.25
N GLY A 72 19.53 9.35 -6.16
CA GLY A 72 18.70 10.57 -6.10
C GLY A 72 17.69 10.58 -4.94
N GLY A 73 17.99 9.87 -3.84
CA GLY A 73 17.09 9.71 -2.69
C GLY A 73 16.16 8.49 -2.76
N VAL A 74 16.08 7.79 -3.89
CA VAL A 74 15.21 6.62 -4.06
C VAL A 74 15.99 5.33 -3.80
N GLY A 75 15.46 4.47 -2.93
CA GLY A 75 16.03 3.15 -2.64
C GLY A 75 15.61 2.11 -3.68
N HIS A 76 16.58 1.35 -4.18
CA HIS A 76 16.39 0.22 -5.07
C HIS A 76 16.94 -1.06 -4.42
N THR A 77 16.15 -2.13 -4.39
CA THR A 77 16.64 -3.42 -3.86
C THR A 77 17.67 -3.99 -4.82
N ILE A 78 18.83 -4.37 -4.29
CA ILE A 78 19.84 -5.14 -5.00
C ILE A 78 19.81 -6.57 -4.46
N ARG A 79 19.86 -7.56 -5.34
CA ARG A 79 19.97 -8.98 -4.93
C ARG A 79 21.42 -9.43 -4.83
N ALA A 80 22.23 -9.04 -5.81
CA ALA A 80 23.67 -9.27 -5.84
C ALA A 80 24.29 -8.46 -6.98
N GLY A 81 25.61 -8.25 -6.92
CA GLY A 81 26.42 -7.78 -8.05
C GLY A 81 27.16 -8.93 -8.73
N GLU A 82 27.21 -8.92 -10.06
CA GLU A 82 27.94 -9.89 -10.86
C GLU A 82 29.09 -9.22 -11.63
N PRO A 83 30.20 -9.92 -11.95
CA PRO A 83 31.19 -9.40 -12.88
C PRO A 83 30.57 -9.00 -14.22
N VAL A 84 30.96 -7.85 -14.77
CA VAL A 84 30.47 -7.44 -16.11
C VAL A 84 31.07 -8.35 -17.18
N ALA A 85 30.21 -9.00 -17.97
CA ALA A 85 30.64 -9.77 -19.14
C ALA A 85 31.27 -8.83 -20.19
N GLY A 86 32.46 -9.18 -20.68
CA GLY A 86 33.19 -8.35 -21.65
C GLY A 86 33.96 -7.17 -21.06
N ASP A 87 34.17 -7.14 -19.74
CA ASP A 87 35.11 -6.23 -19.07
C ASP A 87 36.47 -6.93 -18.87
N PRO A 88 37.43 -6.83 -19.83
CA PRO A 88 38.69 -7.57 -19.78
C PRO A 88 39.60 -7.14 -18.61
N LEU A 89 39.36 -5.94 -18.06
CA LEU A 89 40.11 -5.44 -16.91
C LEU A 89 39.43 -5.82 -15.57
N GLY A 90 38.21 -6.36 -15.61
CA GLY A 90 37.47 -6.79 -14.43
C GLY A 90 37.27 -5.68 -13.41
N LEU A 91 37.06 -4.44 -13.88
CA LEU A 91 36.95 -3.22 -13.07
C LEU A 91 35.52 -2.90 -12.65
N LEU A 92 34.52 -3.61 -13.20
CA LEU A 92 33.12 -3.31 -12.98
C LEU A 92 32.35 -4.48 -12.35
N TRP A 93 31.37 -4.10 -11.54
CA TRP A 93 30.24 -4.94 -11.13
C TRP A 93 28.99 -4.50 -11.89
N ALA A 94 28.24 -5.45 -12.44
CA ALA A 94 26.85 -5.27 -12.84
C ALA A 94 25.96 -5.54 -11.64
N ILE A 95 25.32 -4.48 -11.15
CA ILE A 95 24.30 -4.58 -10.10
C ILE A 95 22.94 -4.57 -10.78
N THR A 96 22.20 -5.65 -10.59
CA THR A 96 20.78 -5.66 -10.91
C THR A 96 20.03 -5.04 -9.74
N THR A 97 19.29 -3.98 -10.02
CA THR A 97 18.30 -3.44 -9.10
C THR A 97 16.91 -3.89 -9.51
N ASP A 98 16.16 -4.44 -8.56
CA ASP A 98 14.72 -4.52 -8.62
C ASP A 98 14.14 -3.20 -8.10
N TRP A 99 13.00 -2.81 -8.65
CA TRP A 99 12.33 -1.59 -8.24
C TRP A 99 11.52 -1.84 -6.95
N GLY A 100 11.49 -0.84 -6.05
CA GLY A 100 10.65 -0.87 -4.85
C GLY A 100 10.98 -1.99 -3.86
N VAL A 101 10.08 -2.20 -2.92
CA VAL A 101 10.02 -3.30 -1.94
C VAL A 101 8.73 -4.08 -2.14
N ASP A 102 8.70 -5.34 -1.68
CA ASP A 102 7.43 -6.10 -1.63
C ASP A 102 6.58 -5.55 -0.49
N VAL A 103 5.36 -5.15 -0.81
CA VAL A 103 4.31 -4.85 0.18
C VAL A 103 3.16 -5.82 -0.01
N THR A 104 2.50 -6.17 1.08
CA THR A 104 1.24 -6.91 0.98
C THR A 104 0.12 -5.89 0.87
N TRP A 105 -0.58 -5.92 -0.25
CA TRP A 105 -1.72 -5.06 -0.52
C TRP A 105 -2.99 -5.87 -0.33
N THR A 106 -3.81 -5.45 0.63
CA THR A 106 -5.10 -6.07 0.90
C THR A 106 -6.18 -5.09 0.47
N THR A 107 -6.91 -5.47 -0.57
CA THR A 107 -8.16 -4.81 -0.95
C THR A 107 -9.28 -5.52 -0.21
N PRO A 108 -10.01 -4.85 0.69
CA PRO A 108 -11.18 -5.44 1.33
C PRO A 108 -12.18 -5.94 0.29
N GLY A 109 -12.95 -6.98 0.64
CA GLY A 109 -14.11 -7.36 -0.15
C GLY A 109 -15.08 -6.19 -0.28
N SER A 110 -15.72 -6.04 -1.44
CA SER A 110 -16.53 -4.87 -1.78
C SER A 110 -17.78 -4.72 -0.90
N GLY A 111 -17.90 -3.57 -0.24
CA GLY A 111 -19.01 -2.64 -0.46
C GLY A 111 -18.44 -1.28 -0.85
N ASP A 112 -18.81 -0.75 -2.01
CA ASP A 112 -18.16 0.41 -2.63
C ASP A 112 -18.25 1.69 -1.76
N GLY A 113 -17.22 1.99 -0.95
CA GLY A 113 -17.22 3.22 -0.17
C GLY A 113 -16.06 3.47 0.79
N GLY A 114 -14.80 3.35 0.35
CA GLY A 114 -13.67 4.18 0.79
C GLY A 114 -13.30 4.27 2.29
N SER A 115 -13.85 3.44 3.17
CA SER A 115 -13.50 3.41 4.60
C SER A 115 -12.47 2.29 4.83
N PRO A 116 -11.29 2.57 5.43
CA PRO A 116 -10.25 1.56 5.69
C PRO A 116 -10.62 0.55 6.78
N TYR A 117 -11.84 0.62 7.32
CA TYR A 117 -12.34 -0.21 8.42
C TYR A 117 -13.57 -1.01 8.00
N ASP A 118 -13.51 -1.52 6.79
CA ASP A 118 -14.48 -2.43 6.20
C ASP A 118 -13.78 -3.80 6.03
N PRO A 119 -14.26 -4.88 6.68
CA PRO A 119 -15.45 -4.96 7.54
C PRO A 119 -15.28 -4.32 8.93
N PRO A 120 -16.37 -4.22 9.74
CA PRO A 120 -16.29 -3.83 11.14
C PRO A 120 -15.18 -4.58 11.91
N ASP A 121 -14.39 -3.85 12.70
CA ASP A 121 -13.23 -4.33 13.48
C ASP A 121 -13.40 -5.74 14.10
N GLU A 122 -12.66 -6.72 13.56
CA GLU A 122 -12.67 -8.12 14.01
C GLU A 122 -12.22 -8.31 15.47
N GLY A 123 -11.52 -7.33 16.05
CA GLY A 123 -11.08 -7.33 17.44
C GLY A 123 -12.18 -6.98 18.46
N LEU A 124 -13.35 -6.53 17.99
CA LEU A 124 -14.47 -6.12 18.85
C LEU A 124 -15.57 -7.17 18.92
N THR A 125 -16.32 -7.11 20.02
CA THR A 125 -17.55 -7.89 20.17
C THR A 125 -18.75 -7.04 19.74
N TYR A 126 -19.57 -7.58 18.86
CA TYR A 126 -20.82 -6.97 18.43
C TYR A 126 -22.01 -7.70 19.02
N THR A 127 -23.03 -6.95 19.46
CA THR A 127 -24.25 -7.53 20.00
C THR A 127 -25.49 -6.86 19.42
N ALA A 128 -26.54 -7.61 19.13
CA ALA A 128 -27.80 -7.06 18.66
C ALA A 128 -28.61 -6.49 19.83
N ARG A 129 -29.34 -5.41 19.59
CA ARG A 129 -30.45 -5.02 20.49
C ARG A 129 -31.67 -5.90 20.27
N ALA A 130 -32.57 -5.89 21.24
CA ALA A 130 -33.84 -6.57 21.14
C ALA A 130 -34.61 -6.11 19.89
N ALA A 131 -35.18 -7.07 19.17
CA ALA A 131 -35.94 -6.85 17.96
C ALA A 131 -37.06 -7.90 17.85
N GLY A 132 -38.22 -7.51 17.35
CA GLY A 132 -39.34 -8.43 17.16
C GLY A 132 -39.12 -9.39 16.00
N ALA A 133 -39.80 -10.55 16.03
CA ALA A 133 -39.91 -11.40 14.87
C ALA A 133 -40.52 -10.61 13.69
N GLY A 134 -40.00 -10.81 12.48
CA GLY A 134 -40.38 -10.07 11.29
C GLY A 134 -39.71 -8.70 11.14
N ALA A 135 -38.82 -8.29 12.06
CA ALA A 135 -38.05 -7.06 11.87
C ALA A 135 -37.15 -7.15 10.62
N THR A 136 -37.13 -6.07 9.84
CA THR A 136 -36.28 -5.92 8.65
C THR A 136 -35.06 -5.04 8.92
N THR A 137 -34.87 -4.60 10.17
CA THR A 137 -33.72 -3.81 10.59
C THR A 137 -33.19 -4.29 11.93
N LEU A 138 -31.89 -4.14 12.14
CA LEU A 138 -31.20 -4.44 13.39
C LEU A 138 -30.49 -3.19 13.93
N THR A 139 -30.37 -3.07 15.24
CA THR A 139 -29.40 -2.16 15.87
C THR A 139 -28.31 -3.00 16.50
N ILE A 140 -27.06 -2.78 16.09
CA ILE A 140 -25.91 -3.57 16.50
C ILE A 140 -24.99 -2.69 17.34
N VAL A 141 -24.69 -3.10 18.56
CA VAL A 141 -23.88 -2.39 19.55
C VAL A 141 -22.46 -2.93 19.54
N CYS A 142 -21.48 -2.04 19.55
CA CYS A 142 -20.06 -2.36 19.60
C CYS A 142 -19.55 -2.33 21.05
N SER A 143 -18.69 -3.28 21.44
CA SER A 143 -18.12 -3.35 22.79
C SER A 143 -17.11 -2.27 23.13
N GLY A 144 -16.67 -1.48 22.15
CA GLY A 144 -15.67 -0.44 22.28
C GLY A 144 -15.79 0.62 21.19
N TRP A 145 -14.83 1.54 21.16
CA TRP A 145 -14.66 2.41 20.00
C TRP A 145 -14.31 1.54 18.80
N SER A 146 -15.16 1.53 17.78
CA SER A 146 -14.81 1.00 16.47
C SER A 146 -14.72 2.15 15.50
N SER A 147 -13.99 1.93 14.42
CA SER A 147 -14.23 2.62 13.17
C SER A 147 -14.76 1.56 12.19
N GLY A 148 -15.58 1.96 11.23
CA GLY A 148 -16.15 1.01 10.26
C GLY A 148 -17.59 1.25 9.86
N GLN A 149 -18.05 0.42 8.94
CA GLN A 149 -19.35 0.50 8.30
C GLN A 149 -19.82 -0.92 7.97
N VAL A 150 -21.12 -1.18 8.16
CA VAL A 150 -21.75 -2.37 7.57
C VAL A 150 -22.05 -2.05 6.12
N ARG A 151 -21.73 -2.95 5.19
CA ARG A 151 -22.00 -2.76 3.76
C ARG A 151 -23.23 -3.49 3.29
N ALA A 152 -23.80 -2.99 2.19
CA ALA A 152 -24.70 -3.81 1.39
C ALA A 152 -24.01 -5.13 1.01
N ASP A 153 -24.81 -6.20 1.02
CA ASP A 153 -24.43 -7.58 0.77
C ASP A 153 -23.56 -8.27 1.86
N ASP A 154 -23.18 -7.56 2.93
CA ASP A 154 -22.53 -8.19 4.08
C ASP A 154 -23.45 -9.23 4.72
N GLY A 155 -22.88 -10.39 5.02
CA GLY A 155 -23.49 -11.38 5.89
C GLY A 155 -23.47 -10.93 7.35
N ILE A 156 -24.60 -11.05 8.02
CA ILE A 156 -24.78 -10.77 9.44
C ILE A 156 -25.32 -12.04 10.08
N THR A 157 -24.51 -12.70 10.90
CA THR A 157 -24.94 -13.88 11.66
C THR A 157 -25.32 -13.47 13.08
N VAL A 158 -26.56 -13.72 13.47
CA VAL A 158 -27.08 -13.47 14.83
C VAL A 158 -28.04 -14.58 15.23
N ALA A 159 -27.92 -15.05 16.48
CA ALA A 159 -28.72 -16.18 17.01
C ALA A 159 -28.67 -17.45 16.13
N GLY A 160 -27.56 -17.69 15.43
CA GLY A 160 -27.36 -18.86 14.57
C GLY A 160 -28.01 -18.78 13.19
N ALA A 161 -28.65 -17.67 12.84
CA ALA A 161 -29.18 -17.40 11.50
C ALA A 161 -28.33 -16.34 10.80
N THR A 162 -28.16 -16.48 9.48
CA THR A 162 -27.43 -15.52 8.65
C THR A 162 -28.42 -14.68 7.85
N TYR A 163 -28.18 -13.38 7.85
CA TYR A 163 -28.93 -12.36 7.14
C TYR A 163 -27.97 -11.58 6.23
N THR A 164 -28.49 -10.91 5.23
CA THR A 164 -27.74 -10.05 4.33
C THR A 164 -28.12 -8.62 4.58
N ALA A 165 -27.15 -7.75 4.84
CA ALA A 165 -27.38 -6.30 4.89
C ALA A 165 -27.77 -5.79 3.51
N THR A 166 -28.84 -5.01 3.41
CA THR A 166 -29.33 -4.53 2.10
C THR A 166 -28.88 -3.11 1.78
N ALA A 167 -28.16 -2.45 2.69
CA ALA A 167 -27.64 -1.12 2.51
C ALA A 167 -26.44 -0.86 3.43
N ASP A 168 -25.65 0.11 3.00
CA ASP A 168 -24.53 0.68 3.71
C ASP A 168 -24.97 1.44 4.98
N VAL A 169 -24.36 1.13 6.12
CA VAL A 169 -24.67 1.76 7.42
C VAL A 169 -23.40 2.12 8.17
N ALA A 170 -23.11 3.42 8.21
CA ALA A 170 -22.03 3.97 9.01
C ALA A 170 -22.31 3.83 10.51
N GLN A 171 -21.25 3.72 11.30
CA GLN A 171 -21.37 3.77 12.75
C GLN A 171 -21.88 5.14 13.22
N SER A 172 -22.66 5.12 14.29
CA SER A 172 -23.20 6.30 14.96
C SER A 172 -23.10 6.15 16.49
N LEU A 173 -23.22 7.26 17.20
CA LEU A 173 -23.43 7.25 18.66
C LEU A 173 -24.93 7.21 18.94
N ASP A 174 -25.35 6.24 19.74
CA ASP A 174 -26.67 6.22 20.36
C ASP A 174 -26.52 6.22 21.89
N GLY A 175 -26.81 7.38 22.49
CA GLY A 175 -26.47 7.67 23.87
C GLY A 175 -24.95 7.70 24.08
N MET A 176 -24.44 6.75 24.88
CA MET A 176 -23.01 6.61 25.19
C MET A 176 -22.39 5.36 24.54
N ALA A 177 -23.10 4.72 23.62
CA ALA A 177 -22.65 3.49 22.95
C ALA A 177 -22.46 3.72 21.45
N TRP A 178 -21.40 3.11 20.91
CA TRP A 178 -21.14 3.06 19.48
C TRP A 178 -22.01 1.97 18.85
N VAL A 179 -22.81 2.32 17.83
CA VAL A 179 -23.78 1.43 17.22
C VAL A 179 -23.82 1.57 15.69
N PHE A 180 -24.18 0.48 15.01
CA PHE A 180 -24.76 0.53 13.68
C PHE A 180 -26.28 0.56 13.84
N LEU A 181 -26.87 1.73 13.57
CA LEU A 181 -28.29 1.97 13.80
C LEU A 181 -29.10 1.58 12.57
N ASN A 182 -30.19 0.84 12.77
CA ASN A 182 -31.16 0.48 11.72
C ASN A 182 -30.54 -0.23 10.50
N VAL A 183 -29.60 -1.15 10.72
CA VAL A 183 -29.00 -1.99 9.67
C VAL A 183 -30.10 -2.78 8.97
N PRO A 184 -30.43 -2.47 7.70
CA PRO A 184 -31.51 -3.15 7.01
C PRO A 184 -31.05 -4.53 6.56
N ILE A 185 -31.87 -5.55 6.82
CA ILE A 185 -31.52 -6.95 6.60
C ILE A 185 -32.55 -7.67 5.73
N THR A 186 -32.08 -8.67 5.00
CA THR A 186 -32.90 -9.66 4.29
C THR A 186 -32.37 -11.08 4.53
N PRO A 187 -33.22 -12.09 4.76
CA PRO A 187 -34.66 -11.97 5.01
C PRO A 187 -34.97 -11.26 6.35
N ALA A 188 -36.25 -10.98 6.62
CA ALA A 188 -36.67 -10.49 7.93
C ALA A 188 -36.39 -11.53 9.04
N LEU A 189 -36.22 -11.06 10.28
CA LEU A 189 -35.96 -11.95 11.42
C LEU A 189 -37.02 -13.06 11.53
N SER A 190 -36.57 -14.31 11.58
CA SER A 190 -37.47 -15.46 11.73
C SER A 190 -38.02 -15.60 13.15
N GLY A 191 -37.31 -15.09 14.16
CA GLY A 191 -37.69 -15.07 15.57
C GLY A 191 -37.28 -13.76 16.24
N ALA A 192 -37.84 -13.48 17.43
CA ALA A 192 -37.48 -12.29 18.19
C ALA A 192 -36.07 -12.43 18.80
N LEU A 193 -35.34 -11.32 18.84
CA LEU A 193 -34.10 -11.17 19.59
C LEU A 193 -34.42 -10.56 20.95
N SER A 194 -33.87 -11.15 22.00
CA SER A 194 -33.99 -10.68 23.39
C SER A 194 -33.04 -9.51 23.69
N GLY A 195 -32.02 -9.31 22.87
CA GLY A 195 -30.96 -8.33 23.06
C GLY A 195 -29.73 -8.94 23.75
N GLY A 196 -28.56 -8.55 23.29
CA GLY A 196 -27.27 -9.06 23.75
C GLY A 196 -26.74 -10.26 22.95
N GLU A 197 -27.51 -10.77 21.98
CA GLU A 197 -27.03 -11.84 21.10
C GLU A 197 -25.81 -11.39 20.31
N THR A 198 -24.77 -12.23 20.26
CA THR A 198 -23.56 -11.95 19.50
C THR A 198 -23.87 -11.84 18.01
N VAL A 199 -23.31 -10.81 17.39
CA VAL A 199 -23.36 -10.57 15.96
C VAL A 199 -21.98 -10.82 15.37
N VAL A 200 -21.94 -11.56 14.26
CA VAL A 200 -20.73 -11.81 13.48
C VAL A 200 -20.96 -11.28 12.07
N PHE A 201 -20.05 -10.43 11.60
CA PHE A 201 -20.06 -9.93 10.22
C PHE A 201 -19.26 -10.88 9.32
N VAL A 202 -19.77 -11.08 8.10
CA VAL A 202 -19.14 -11.85 7.03
C VAL A 202 -19.12 -10.94 5.80
N PRO A 203 -17.97 -10.43 5.35
CA PRO A 203 -17.91 -9.50 4.23
C PRO A 203 -18.51 -10.10 2.95
N ALA A 204 -19.18 -9.26 2.15
CA ALA A 204 -19.80 -9.68 0.88
C ALA A 204 -18.80 -10.22 -0.17
N GLY A 205 -17.52 -9.90 -0.03
CA GLY A 205 -16.44 -10.39 -0.89
C GLY A 205 -15.26 -10.94 -0.09
N SER A 206 -14.52 -11.88 -0.67
CA SER A 206 -13.22 -12.25 -0.12
C SER A 206 -12.27 -11.07 -0.26
N SER A 207 -11.61 -10.66 0.83
CA SER A 207 -10.48 -9.75 0.75
C SER A 207 -9.46 -10.30 -0.25
N ALA A 208 -9.05 -9.44 -1.19
CA ALA A 208 -8.03 -9.77 -2.18
C ALA A 208 -6.68 -9.31 -1.64
N THR A 209 -5.90 -10.26 -1.14
CA THR A 209 -4.52 -10.01 -0.72
C THR A 209 -3.57 -10.37 -1.85
N ARG A 210 -2.69 -9.43 -2.20
CA ARG A 210 -1.68 -9.58 -3.26
C ARG A 210 -0.36 -8.96 -2.83
N THR A 211 0.75 -9.50 -3.32
CA THR A 211 2.05 -8.85 -3.19
C THR A 211 2.22 -7.84 -4.32
N VAL A 212 2.47 -6.59 -3.96
CA VAL A 212 2.68 -5.48 -4.90
C VAL A 212 4.06 -4.91 -4.65
N ARG A 213 4.77 -4.52 -5.71
CA ARG A 213 6.02 -3.77 -5.56
C ARG A 213 5.69 -2.30 -5.34
N ALA A 214 6.32 -1.67 -4.36
CA ALA A 214 6.13 -0.24 -4.09
C ALA A 214 7.46 0.43 -3.74
N ALA A 215 7.73 1.62 -4.25
CA ALA A 215 8.87 2.42 -3.81
C ALA A 215 8.46 3.28 -2.62
N ILE A 216 9.20 3.21 -1.52
CA ILE A 216 9.05 4.13 -0.40
C ILE A 216 9.70 5.45 -0.79
N ALA A 217 8.93 6.53 -0.76
CA ALA A 217 9.37 7.88 -1.06
C ALA A 217 9.29 8.77 0.19
N ASP A 218 10.17 9.76 0.26
CA ASP A 218 10.10 10.80 1.28
C ASP A 218 9.21 11.96 0.82
N TYR A 219 8.64 12.70 1.78
CA TYR A 219 7.98 13.97 1.51
C TYR A 219 9.01 15.09 1.42
N ALA A 220 8.87 15.97 0.42
CA ALA A 220 9.61 17.22 0.40
C ALA A 220 9.12 18.13 1.54
N ALA A 221 10.02 18.97 2.09
CA ALA A 221 9.69 19.88 3.18
C ALA A 221 8.49 20.81 2.86
N SER A 222 8.28 21.14 1.58
CA SER A 222 7.15 21.93 1.10
C SER A 222 5.80 21.19 1.11
N GLU A 223 5.80 19.86 1.02
CA GLU A 223 4.59 19.03 0.99
C GLU A 223 4.01 18.79 2.40
N ILE A 224 4.84 18.93 3.44
CA ILE A 224 4.46 18.73 4.84
C ILE A 224 3.36 19.72 5.30
N MET A 225 3.27 20.89 4.67
CA MET A 225 2.27 21.89 5.04
C MET A 225 0.83 21.57 4.58
N GLY A 226 0.62 20.47 3.85
CA GLY A 226 -0.65 20.18 3.15
C GLY A 226 -1.50 19.03 3.70
N GLY A 227 -1.22 18.48 4.89
CA GLY A 227 -2.01 17.37 5.47
C GLY A 227 -1.23 16.06 5.72
N VAL A 228 0.08 16.07 5.48
CA VAL A 228 1.00 15.00 5.87
C VAL A 228 1.25 15.11 7.39
N THR A 229 1.04 14.01 8.11
CA THR A 229 1.30 13.92 9.55
C THR A 229 2.62 13.22 9.80
N ALA A 230 3.29 13.53 10.92
CA ALA A 230 4.50 12.83 11.34
C ALA A 230 4.24 11.32 11.44
N GLY A 231 5.03 10.53 10.71
CA GLY A 231 4.91 9.07 10.67
C GLY A 231 4.20 8.54 9.43
N ASP A 232 3.53 9.38 8.65
CA ASP A 232 2.97 8.98 7.34
C ASP A 232 4.11 8.54 6.41
N ARG A 233 3.83 7.53 5.58
CA ARG A 233 4.74 7.10 4.52
C ARG A 233 4.11 7.39 3.16
N ARG A 234 4.97 7.63 2.16
CA ARG A 234 4.59 7.75 0.76
C ARG A 234 5.06 6.52 0.02
N LEU A 235 4.14 5.87 -0.68
CA LEU A 235 4.40 4.73 -1.52
C LEU A 235 4.10 5.10 -2.97
N ILE A 236 4.98 4.68 -3.87
CA ILE A 236 4.75 4.78 -5.30
C ILE A 236 4.57 3.37 -5.85
N VAL A 237 3.39 3.11 -6.38
CA VAL A 237 3.00 1.83 -6.99
C VAL A 237 2.90 2.01 -8.50
N ARG A 238 3.36 1.07 -9.32
CA ARG A 238 3.18 1.20 -10.78
C ARG A 238 1.73 0.93 -11.18
N GLY A 239 1.27 1.63 -12.21
CA GLY A 239 -0.06 1.40 -12.78
C GLY A 239 -0.25 -0.05 -13.24
N GLY A 240 0.74 -0.59 -13.96
CA GLY A 240 0.69 -1.97 -14.47
C GLY A 240 0.82 -3.08 -13.41
N ASP A 241 1.25 -2.75 -12.19
CA ASP A 241 1.35 -3.72 -11.09
C ASP A 241 0.02 -3.85 -10.32
N MET A 242 -0.99 -3.05 -10.69
CA MET A 242 -2.30 -3.01 -10.06
C MET A 242 -3.39 -3.38 -11.06
N GLU A 243 -4.06 -4.52 -10.85
CA GLU A 243 -5.20 -4.94 -11.67
C GLU A 243 -6.43 -4.03 -11.46
N THR A 244 -6.55 -3.46 -10.26
CA THR A 244 -7.61 -2.54 -9.85
C THR A 244 -7.00 -1.29 -9.26
N ALA A 245 -7.63 -0.14 -9.49
CA ALA A 245 -7.15 1.12 -8.93
C ALA A 245 -7.13 1.04 -7.39
N PRO A 246 -6.03 1.45 -6.73
CA PRO A 246 -5.98 1.54 -5.28
C PRO A 246 -7.00 2.55 -4.76
N THR A 247 -7.47 2.33 -3.54
CA THR A 247 -8.46 3.17 -2.87
C THR A 247 -8.06 3.43 -1.43
N THR A 248 -8.73 4.40 -0.78
CA THR A 248 -8.56 4.66 0.66
C THR A 248 -9.16 3.59 1.56
N ALA A 249 -9.83 2.58 0.99
CA ALA A 249 -10.25 1.39 1.74
C ALA A 249 -9.13 0.34 1.83
N ASP A 250 -8.09 0.44 1.01
CA ASP A 250 -7.01 -0.55 0.99
C ASP A 250 -6.14 -0.48 2.26
N ILE A 251 -5.59 -1.64 2.62
CA ILE A 251 -4.60 -1.80 3.69
C ILE A 251 -3.29 -2.27 3.07
N VAL A 252 -2.19 -1.65 3.50
CA VAL A 252 -0.83 -2.03 3.10
C VAL A 252 -0.08 -2.58 4.30
N THR A 253 0.33 -3.85 4.24
CA THR A 253 1.29 -4.40 5.20
C THR A 253 2.70 -4.17 4.68
N LEU A 254 3.46 -3.37 5.42
CA LEU A 254 4.86 -3.05 5.17
C LEU A 254 5.67 -3.34 6.44
N ASP A 255 6.75 -4.11 6.31
CA ASP A 255 7.59 -4.54 7.43
C ASP A 255 6.78 -5.25 8.55
N GLY A 256 5.75 -6.01 8.19
CA GLY A 256 4.86 -6.71 9.13
C GLY A 256 3.92 -5.80 9.93
N THR A 257 3.83 -4.52 9.56
CA THR A 257 2.90 -3.55 10.16
C THR A 257 1.84 -3.19 9.13
N ASP A 258 0.58 -3.16 9.54
CA ASP A 258 -0.52 -2.70 8.69
C ASP A 258 -0.65 -1.18 8.71
N TRP A 259 -0.88 -0.61 7.54
CA TRP A 259 -1.06 0.81 7.31
C TRP A 259 -2.33 1.03 6.49
N SER A 260 -3.16 1.99 6.89
CA SER A 260 -4.33 2.42 6.13
C SER A 260 -3.90 3.35 4.99
N VAL A 261 -4.47 3.16 3.79
CA VAL A 261 -4.32 4.12 2.70
C VAL A 261 -5.19 5.35 2.97
N THR A 262 -4.59 6.54 2.98
CA THR A 262 -5.32 7.80 3.26
C THR A 262 -5.50 8.68 2.03
N THR A 263 -4.56 8.64 1.10
CA THR A 263 -4.62 9.40 -0.15
C THR A 263 -4.11 8.52 -1.28
N VAL A 264 -4.80 8.56 -2.42
CA VAL A 264 -4.38 7.92 -3.66
C VAL A 264 -4.44 8.96 -4.78
N THR A 265 -3.32 9.15 -5.47
CA THR A 265 -3.23 10.04 -6.64
C THR A 265 -2.72 9.26 -7.84
N ALA A 266 -3.51 9.23 -8.92
CA ALA A 266 -3.07 8.67 -10.19
C ALA A 266 -2.08 9.61 -10.88
N LEU A 267 -0.96 9.07 -11.35
CA LEU A 267 0.04 9.77 -12.15
C LEU A 267 -0.06 9.29 -13.59
N TYR A 268 -0.18 10.23 -14.54
CA TYR A 268 -0.49 9.93 -15.94
C TYR A 268 0.65 10.30 -16.89
N VAL A 269 0.77 9.53 -17.97
CA VAL A 269 1.46 9.94 -19.21
C VAL A 269 0.46 9.86 -20.35
N GLY A 270 0.05 11.01 -20.87
CA GLY A 270 -1.10 11.07 -21.78
C GLY A 270 -2.38 10.64 -21.07
N ALA A 271 -3.03 9.58 -21.56
CA ALA A 271 -4.25 9.02 -20.98
C ALA A 271 -4.00 7.78 -20.10
N GLU A 272 -2.76 7.30 -20.02
CA GLU A 272 -2.40 6.08 -19.30
C GLU A 272 -1.93 6.39 -17.88
N VAL A 273 -2.44 5.65 -16.89
CA VAL A 273 -1.93 5.69 -15.51
C VAL A 273 -0.62 4.92 -15.45
N VAL A 274 0.48 5.63 -15.25
CA VAL A 274 1.81 5.04 -15.16
C VAL A 274 2.19 4.65 -13.74
N ALA A 275 1.64 5.35 -12.74
CA ALA A 275 1.87 5.08 -11.33
C ALA A 275 0.75 5.64 -10.45
N TRP A 276 0.72 5.15 -9.22
CA TRP A 276 -0.11 5.62 -8.12
C TRP A 276 0.81 6.15 -7.03
N ASP A 277 0.53 7.37 -6.60
CA ASP A 277 1.14 7.99 -5.44
C ASP A 277 0.21 7.84 -4.24
N VAL A 278 0.64 7.06 -3.26
CA VAL A 278 -0.18 6.55 -2.18
C VAL A 278 0.39 7.03 -0.86
N GLN A 279 -0.41 7.75 -0.10
CA GLN A 279 -0.09 8.06 1.29
C GLN A 279 -0.68 6.98 2.18
N ILE A 280 0.14 6.44 3.08
CA ILE A 280 -0.27 5.47 4.08
C ILE A 280 -0.03 6.00 5.49
N ARG A 281 -0.92 5.65 6.40
CA ARG A 281 -0.89 6.08 7.80
C ARG A 281 -1.17 4.90 8.73
N ARG A 282 -0.55 4.95 9.90
CA ARG A 282 -0.77 4.00 10.98
C ARG A 282 -1.94 4.44 11.87
#